data_AF-K9W6K9-F1
#
_entry.id   AF-K9W6K9-F1
#
_cell.length_a   1.000
_cell.length_b   1.000
_cell.length_c   1.000
_cell.angle_alpha   90.00
_cell.angle_beta   90.00
_cell.angle_gamma   90.00
#
_symmetry.space_group_name_H-M   'P 1'
#
loop_
_entity.id
_entity.type
_entity.pdbx_description
1 polymer ?
#
loop_
_entity_poly.entity_id
_entity_poly.type
_entity_poly.pdbx_seq_one_letter_code
_entity_poly.pdbx_strand_id
1 'polypeptide(L)'
;MLCRVGLSPALLLIFWGFIGWVPNAIALPNNPTINSFEVSHAETHQEKNVGKSVKPLSTKPKLAAPTNLNQPKIEFTTVPPLNQVLPVNQPVALIMQAVDQHGKPLKNVKIRSAIYTPPKTPWFTTDFPIVEGTQLLDLEAIALNGKLQVQQVLPIRGNYQLIVDVQPLDGKAFQTTRQIIQFSVPENPVKYRNFAILAVILLGVGLGGGWVIGKRQIVQPGEIAPQQVRLLLSGGILVAIASLLVVNISAELAESHQHHHQTTHNQAKNQPSLPLNVQWLGDDSTHVGQLAVMGVQLTDPKTGIAVKDVDLKIKATQMEHDQTVFVYQGLSDVNGKLIWQQQFFDGASHQVEVEVSPKRSAINKFQPFTFSKEIEVEGIAPPLMSRLISLGYFTAILVVGLLLGLWLRGDRILVSLQPVDK
;
A
#
# COMPACT_ATOMS: atom_id res chain seq x y z
N MET A 1 -20.43 -9.21 53.81
CA MET A 1 -19.71 -10.49 53.58
C MET A 1 -19.28 -10.55 52.12
N LEU A 2 -18.36 -9.67 51.71
CA LEU A 2 -17.82 -9.56 50.36
C LEU A 2 -16.47 -8.84 50.51
N CYS A 3 -15.43 -9.62 50.77
CA CYS A 3 -14.06 -9.12 50.87
C CYS A 3 -13.12 -10.23 50.41
N ARG A 4 -12.08 -9.82 49.66
CA ARG A 4 -10.94 -10.61 49.18
C ARG A 4 -11.17 -11.51 47.96
N VAL A 5 -11.18 -10.89 46.79
CA VAL A 5 -10.45 -11.47 45.64
C VAL A 5 -9.28 -10.54 45.37
N GLY A 6 -8.10 -10.93 45.85
CA GLY A 6 -6.86 -10.23 45.56
C GLY A 6 -6.43 -10.49 44.12
N LEU A 7 -6.95 -9.70 43.18
CA LEU A 7 -6.32 -9.59 41.87
C LEU A 7 -5.03 -8.78 42.02
N SER A 8 -3.92 -9.37 41.59
CA SER A 8 -2.62 -8.69 41.57
C SER A 8 -2.68 -7.48 40.62
N PRO A 9 -2.22 -6.28 41.04
CA PRO A 9 -2.18 -5.09 40.19
C PRO A 9 -1.31 -5.29 38.93
N ALA A 10 -0.44 -6.30 38.90
CA ALA A 10 0.33 -6.67 37.70
C ALA A 10 -0.54 -7.18 36.53
N LEU A 11 -1.69 -7.81 36.81
CA LEU A 11 -2.59 -8.32 35.77
C LEU A 11 -3.47 -7.22 35.15
N LEU A 12 -3.74 -6.14 35.89
CA LEU A 12 -4.46 -4.97 35.41
C LEU A 12 -3.59 -4.10 34.47
N LEU A 13 -2.26 -4.07 34.68
CA LEU A 13 -1.32 -3.36 33.82
C LEU A 13 -1.11 -4.03 32.44
N ILE A 14 -1.21 -5.36 32.37
CA ILE A 14 -1.15 -6.09 31.09
C ILE A 14 -2.44 -5.84 30.27
N PHE A 15 -3.58 -5.70 30.93
CA PHE A 15 -4.87 -5.45 30.27
C PHE A 15 -5.02 -4.00 29.79
N TRP A 16 -4.54 -3.01 30.56
CA TRP A 16 -4.56 -1.60 30.14
C TRP A 16 -3.50 -1.27 29.07
N GLY A 17 -2.36 -1.97 29.06
CA GLY A 17 -1.36 -1.80 28.01
C GLY A 17 -1.80 -2.26 26.62
N PHE A 18 -2.78 -3.18 26.53
CA PHE A 18 -3.33 -3.67 25.26
C PHE A 18 -4.44 -2.79 24.69
N ILE A 19 -5.24 -2.13 25.54
CA ILE A 19 -6.34 -1.23 25.10
C ILE A 19 -5.80 0.19 24.83
N GLY A 20 -4.72 0.60 25.51
CA GLY A 20 -4.01 1.86 25.24
C GLY A 20 -3.07 1.83 24.03
N TRP A 21 -2.95 0.70 23.32
CA TRP A 21 -2.18 0.59 22.08
C TRP A 21 -3.02 0.99 20.86
N VAL A 22 -3.77 2.09 21.01
CA VAL A 22 -3.98 3.00 19.88
C VAL A 22 -2.56 3.48 19.52
N PRO A 23 -2.06 3.29 18.29
CA PRO A 23 -0.79 3.87 17.93
C PRO A 23 -0.93 5.36 18.23
N ASN A 24 -0.08 5.88 19.13
CA ASN A 24 0.16 7.31 19.21
C ASN A 24 0.20 7.79 17.76
N ALA A 25 -0.73 8.69 17.42
CA ALA A 25 -0.61 9.53 16.26
C ALA A 25 0.80 10.10 16.34
N ILE A 26 1.71 9.50 15.59
CA ILE A 26 3.00 10.09 15.30
C ILE A 26 2.56 11.31 14.51
N ALA A 27 2.58 12.46 15.18
CA ALA A 27 2.38 13.74 14.53
C ALA A 27 3.30 13.73 13.30
N LEU A 28 2.69 13.58 12.13
CA LEU A 28 3.39 13.64 10.87
C LEU A 28 4.06 15.03 10.85
N PRO A 29 5.37 15.12 10.58
CA PRO A 29 5.99 16.42 10.42
C PRO A 29 5.24 17.17 9.33
N ASN A 30 4.87 18.42 9.62
CA ASN A 30 4.17 19.32 8.71
C ASN A 30 4.73 19.18 7.29
N ASN A 31 3.82 18.85 6.37
CA ASN A 31 4.04 18.70 4.93
C ASN A 31 4.96 19.82 4.42
N PRO A 32 6.17 19.54 3.90
CA PRO A 32 6.97 20.59 3.30
C PRO A 32 6.24 21.11 2.08
N THR A 33 5.93 22.40 2.10
CA THR A 33 5.41 23.17 0.98
C THR A 33 6.12 22.73 -0.31
N ILE A 34 5.33 22.23 -1.26
CA ILE A 34 5.78 21.79 -2.58
C ILE A 34 6.38 23.02 -3.28
N ASN A 35 7.70 23.18 -3.17
CA ASN A 35 8.42 24.18 -3.93
C ASN A 35 8.38 23.78 -5.41
N SER A 36 8.06 24.77 -6.22
CA SER A 36 8.04 24.77 -7.68
C SER A 36 9.18 23.94 -8.30
N PHE A 37 8.80 23.14 -9.30
CA PHE A 37 9.69 22.35 -10.17
C PHE A 37 10.83 23.21 -10.73
N GLU A 38 12.01 23.12 -10.14
CA GLU A 38 13.25 23.65 -10.70
C GLU A 38 14.06 22.51 -11.33
N VAL A 39 14.36 22.67 -12.63
CA VAL A 39 15.05 21.67 -13.45
C VAL A 39 16.55 21.75 -13.13
N SER A 40 17.06 20.82 -12.33
CA SER A 40 18.50 20.69 -12.08
C SER A 40 19.17 19.78 -13.13
N HIS A 41 20.24 20.27 -13.75
CA HIS A 41 21.14 19.51 -14.63
C HIS A 41 22.12 18.70 -13.78
N ALA A 42 22.24 17.40 -14.06
CA ALA A 42 23.26 16.54 -13.47
C ALA A 42 24.24 16.05 -14.53
N GLU A 43 25.53 16.29 -14.29
CA GLU A 43 26.69 15.81 -15.06
C GLU A 43 26.94 14.32 -14.85
N THR A 44 27.25 13.61 -15.94
CA THR A 44 27.55 12.18 -15.95
C THR A 44 29.05 11.93 -15.87
N HIS A 45 29.52 11.29 -14.79
CA HIS A 45 30.88 10.73 -14.72
C HIS A 45 30.91 9.33 -15.36
N GLN A 46 31.78 9.16 -16.37
CA GLN A 46 32.11 7.86 -16.97
C GLN A 46 33.32 7.23 -16.27
N GLU A 47 33.17 5.99 -15.81
CA GLU A 47 34.25 5.16 -15.29
C GLU A 47 34.76 4.20 -16.41
N LYS A 48 36.03 4.36 -16.76
CA LYS A 48 36.77 3.48 -17.69
C LYS A 48 37.17 2.21 -16.96
N ASN A 49 36.84 1.03 -17.51
CA ASN A 49 37.48 -0.22 -17.10
C ASN A 49 38.04 -1.01 -18.28
N VAL A 50 39.29 -1.42 -18.13
CA VAL A 50 40.19 -1.97 -19.15
C VAL A 50 40.34 -3.48 -18.95
N GLY A 51 40.05 -4.24 -20.01
CA GLY A 51 40.88 -5.35 -20.49
C GLY A 51 40.85 -6.69 -19.75
N LYS A 52 40.33 -7.73 -20.44
CA LYS A 52 41.08 -8.97 -20.68
C LYS A 52 40.53 -9.73 -21.89
N SER A 53 41.45 -10.01 -22.81
CA SER A 53 41.22 -10.66 -24.11
C SER A 53 41.28 -12.18 -23.97
N VAL A 54 40.25 -12.88 -24.44
CA VAL A 54 40.25 -14.34 -24.67
C VAL A 54 39.72 -14.59 -26.08
N LYS A 55 40.49 -15.32 -26.90
CA LYS A 55 40.15 -15.69 -28.29
C LYS A 55 39.06 -16.77 -28.32
N PRO A 56 38.11 -16.73 -29.28
CA PRO A 56 36.95 -17.60 -29.29
C PRO A 56 37.14 -18.91 -30.08
N LEU A 57 36.42 -19.94 -29.64
CA LEU A 57 36.20 -21.20 -30.33
C LEU A 57 35.15 -20.99 -31.43
N SER A 58 35.53 -21.30 -32.67
CA SER A 58 34.74 -21.10 -33.88
C SER A 58 33.52 -22.04 -33.93
N THR A 59 32.36 -21.53 -33.52
CA THR A 59 31.05 -22.08 -33.86
C THR A 59 30.39 -21.21 -34.93
N LYS A 60 29.89 -21.85 -36.00
CA LYS A 60 29.18 -21.18 -37.10
C LYS A 60 28.09 -20.25 -36.56
N PRO A 61 28.09 -18.95 -36.91
CA PRO A 61 27.04 -18.03 -36.47
C PRO A 61 25.72 -18.43 -37.12
N LYS A 62 24.80 -18.94 -36.30
CA LYS A 62 23.37 -18.96 -36.62
C LYS A 62 22.97 -17.50 -36.81
N LEU A 63 22.58 -17.13 -38.03
CA LEU A 63 22.17 -15.79 -38.43
C LEU A 63 21.17 -15.25 -37.39
N ALA A 64 21.63 -14.39 -36.49
CA ALA A 64 20.78 -13.71 -35.53
C ALA A 64 19.88 -12.77 -36.34
N ALA A 65 18.57 -12.82 -36.09
CA ALA A 65 17.63 -11.89 -36.70
C ALA A 65 18.11 -10.45 -36.43
N PRO A 66 17.98 -9.52 -37.41
CA PRO A 66 18.42 -8.14 -37.24
C PRO A 66 17.76 -7.55 -35.99
N THR A 67 18.56 -7.24 -34.98
CA THR A 67 18.14 -6.46 -33.83
C THR A 67 17.67 -5.12 -34.38
N ASN A 68 16.37 -4.83 -34.26
CA ASN A 68 15.76 -3.66 -34.89
C ASN A 68 16.35 -2.39 -34.25
N LEU A 69 17.33 -1.79 -34.95
CA LEU A 69 18.21 -0.71 -34.52
C LEU A 69 17.49 0.65 -34.35
N ASN A 70 16.20 0.68 -34.00
CA ASN A 70 15.47 1.94 -33.76
C ASN A 70 14.44 1.85 -32.62
N GLN A 71 14.56 0.89 -31.69
CA GLN A 71 13.63 0.79 -30.57
C GLN A 71 13.96 1.81 -29.47
N PRO A 72 12.99 2.65 -29.05
CA PRO A 72 13.05 3.44 -27.83
C PRO A 72 13.46 2.63 -26.60
N LYS A 73 14.13 3.28 -25.66
CA LYS A 73 14.37 2.76 -24.31
C LYS A 73 13.60 3.60 -23.30
N ILE A 74 13.04 2.97 -22.27
CA ILE A 74 12.44 3.69 -21.14
C ILE A 74 13.39 3.67 -19.96
N GLU A 75 13.75 4.86 -19.48
CA GLU A 75 14.46 5.08 -18.22
C GLU A 75 13.45 5.32 -17.10
N PHE A 76 13.66 4.68 -15.95
CA PHE A 76 12.76 4.75 -14.81
C PHE A 76 13.53 5.13 -13.55
N THR A 77 13.04 6.17 -12.87
CA THR A 77 13.61 6.68 -11.62
C THR A 77 12.50 7.01 -10.63
N THR A 78 12.85 7.07 -9.34
CA THR A 78 11.89 7.34 -8.26
C THR A 78 12.41 8.41 -7.30
N VAL A 79 11.51 9.19 -6.73
CA VAL A 79 11.80 10.13 -5.64
C VAL A 79 10.75 9.95 -4.53
N PRO A 80 11.15 9.57 -3.30
CA PRO A 80 12.51 9.17 -2.90
C PRO A 80 12.97 7.87 -3.61
N PRO A 81 14.27 7.51 -3.54
CA PRO A 81 14.76 6.25 -4.07
C PRO A 81 14.01 5.05 -3.46
N LEU A 82 13.81 3.99 -4.26
CA LEU A 82 13.00 2.81 -3.89
C LEU A 82 13.33 2.17 -2.53
N ASN A 83 14.58 2.21 -2.08
CA ASN A 83 14.99 1.66 -0.78
C ASN A 83 14.53 2.48 0.43
N GLN A 84 14.08 3.72 0.22
CA GLN A 84 13.52 4.62 1.23
C GLN A 84 12.00 4.69 1.17
N VAL A 85 11.39 4.08 0.15
CA VAL A 85 9.93 4.02 0.02
C VAL A 85 9.38 3.05 1.06
N LEU A 86 8.40 3.50 1.82
CA LEU A 86 7.65 2.68 2.76
C LEU A 86 6.19 2.56 2.32
N PRO A 87 5.57 1.38 2.46
CA PRO A 87 4.16 1.20 2.14
C PRO A 87 3.25 2.16 2.91
N VAL A 88 2.17 2.63 2.27
CA VAL A 88 1.07 3.43 2.87
C VAL A 88 1.46 4.84 3.35
N ASN A 89 2.74 5.18 3.49
CA ASN A 89 3.11 6.44 4.15
C ASN A 89 2.98 7.67 3.25
N GLN A 90 3.63 7.66 2.08
CA GLN A 90 3.76 8.86 1.25
C GLN A 90 3.77 8.51 -0.24
N PRO A 91 3.25 9.42 -1.10
CA PRO A 91 3.28 9.20 -2.53
C PRO A 91 4.73 9.23 -3.04
N VAL A 92 5.05 8.30 -3.93
CA VAL A 92 6.37 8.20 -4.57
C VAL A 92 6.26 8.79 -5.96
N ALA A 93 7.14 9.74 -6.30
CA ALA A 93 7.24 10.24 -7.65
C ALA A 93 7.89 9.18 -8.55
N LEU A 94 7.10 8.61 -9.46
CA LEU A 94 7.51 7.66 -10.49
C LEU A 94 7.78 8.45 -11.78
N ILE A 95 9.03 8.45 -12.23
CA ILE A 95 9.48 9.24 -13.37
C ILE A 95 9.90 8.28 -14.47
N MET A 96 9.18 8.35 -15.59
CA MET A 96 9.47 7.59 -16.80
C MET A 96 9.96 8.55 -17.88
N GLN A 97 11.12 8.28 -18.47
CA GLN A 97 11.68 9.05 -19.56
C GLN A 97 11.91 8.14 -20.77
N ALA A 98 11.18 8.38 -21.84
CA ALA A 98 11.39 7.71 -23.11
C ALA A 98 12.55 8.38 -23.85
N VAL A 99 13.57 7.59 -24.22
CA VAL A 99 14.77 8.05 -24.91
C VAL A 99 15.02 7.26 -26.20
N ASP A 100 15.66 7.90 -27.17
CA ASP A 100 16.17 7.25 -28.37
C ASP A 100 17.44 6.42 -28.06
N GLN A 101 18.04 5.83 -29.09
CA GLN A 101 19.25 5.02 -28.96
C GLN A 101 20.49 5.80 -28.51
N HIS A 102 20.46 7.12 -28.67
CA HIS A 102 21.52 8.03 -28.25
C HIS A 102 21.25 8.62 -26.86
N GLY A 103 20.21 8.15 -26.15
CA GLY A 103 19.82 8.66 -24.85
C GLY A 103 19.13 10.04 -24.90
N LYS A 104 18.72 10.52 -26.09
CA LYS A 104 18.01 11.79 -26.19
C LYS A 104 16.52 11.58 -25.93
N PRO A 105 15.86 12.46 -25.15
CA PRO A 105 14.42 12.42 -24.94
C PRO A 105 13.62 12.40 -26.24
N LEU A 106 12.71 11.45 -26.38
CA LEU A 106 11.75 11.42 -27.47
C LEU A 106 10.74 12.57 -27.32
N LYS A 107 10.34 13.17 -28.44
CA LYS A 107 9.38 14.29 -28.44
C LYS A 107 8.02 13.84 -28.92
N ASN A 108 6.97 14.48 -28.42
CA ASN A 108 5.58 14.28 -28.83
C ASN A 108 5.19 12.79 -28.84
N VAL A 109 5.28 12.16 -27.68
CA VAL A 109 4.90 10.76 -27.52
C VAL A 109 3.67 10.63 -26.63
N LYS A 110 2.93 9.55 -26.82
CA LYS A 110 1.90 9.08 -25.90
C LYS A 110 2.52 7.97 -25.06
N ILE A 111 2.45 8.10 -23.75
CA ILE A 111 2.96 7.13 -22.79
C ILE A 111 1.77 6.57 -22.02
N ARG A 112 1.57 5.25 -22.09
CA ARG A 112 0.68 4.52 -21.20
C ARG A 112 1.51 3.86 -20.11
N SER A 113 1.13 4.08 -18.86
CA SER A 113 1.76 3.54 -17.67
C SER A 113 0.75 2.74 -16.88
N ALA A 114 0.98 1.43 -16.75
CA ALA A 114 0.19 0.56 -15.90
C ALA A 114 1.05 -0.01 -14.77
N ILE A 115 0.60 0.16 -13.52
CA ILE A 115 1.29 -0.35 -12.33
C ILE A 115 0.51 -1.52 -11.77
N TYR A 116 1.17 -2.66 -11.60
CA TYR A 116 0.63 -3.86 -10.98
C TYR A 116 1.26 -4.08 -9.61
N THR A 117 0.40 -4.43 -8.64
CA THR A 117 0.83 -4.75 -7.30
C THR A 117 1.52 -6.13 -7.25
N PRO A 118 2.33 -6.39 -6.22
CA PRO A 118 2.96 -7.69 -5.99
C PRO A 118 1.95 -8.85 -6.01
N PRO A 119 2.32 -10.02 -6.55
CA PRO A 119 1.42 -11.17 -6.67
C PRO A 119 0.98 -11.69 -5.30
N LYS A 120 -0.16 -12.37 -5.27
CA LYS A 120 -0.73 -12.95 -4.05
C LYS A 120 0.22 -13.93 -3.38
N THR A 121 0.34 -13.82 -2.06
CA THR A 121 1.12 -14.77 -1.25
C THR A 121 0.24 -15.44 -0.20
N PRO A 122 -0.07 -16.74 -0.31
CA PRO A 122 -1.11 -17.36 0.53
C PRO A 122 -0.73 -17.43 2.01
N TRP A 123 0.56 -17.51 2.34
CA TRP A 123 1.05 -17.71 3.71
C TRP A 123 1.58 -16.42 4.38
N PHE A 124 1.96 -15.42 3.59
CA PHE A 124 2.63 -14.20 4.08
C PHE A 124 2.01 -12.96 3.45
N THR A 125 0.68 -12.88 3.54
CA THR A 125 -0.09 -11.76 3.00
C THR A 125 0.39 -10.42 3.58
N THR A 126 0.17 -9.39 2.80
CA THR A 126 0.35 -7.99 3.15
C THR A 126 -0.83 -7.50 4.00
N ASP A 127 -0.76 -6.24 4.44
CA ASP A 127 -1.84 -5.65 5.26
C ASP A 127 -3.12 -5.43 4.46
N PHE A 128 -3.03 -5.47 3.12
CA PHE A 128 -4.15 -5.35 2.20
C PHE A 128 -4.21 -6.56 1.26
N PRO A 129 -4.63 -7.76 1.72
CA PRO A 129 -4.62 -8.98 0.89
C PRO A 129 -5.48 -8.86 -0.39
N ILE A 130 -6.49 -7.98 -0.36
CA ILE A 130 -7.40 -7.74 -1.48
C ILE A 130 -6.71 -7.03 -2.64
N VAL A 131 -5.70 -6.20 -2.36
CA VAL A 131 -4.98 -5.45 -3.40
C VAL A 131 -3.80 -6.23 -3.98
N GLU A 132 -3.49 -7.44 -3.49
CA GLU A 132 -2.42 -8.26 -4.04
C GLU A 132 -2.77 -8.83 -5.43
N GLY A 133 -1.83 -8.72 -6.37
CA GLY A 133 -1.97 -9.22 -7.73
C GLY A 133 -3.01 -8.48 -8.57
N THR A 134 -3.26 -7.22 -8.26
CA THR A 134 -4.23 -6.36 -8.95
C THR A 134 -3.50 -5.23 -9.69
N GLN A 135 -4.25 -4.45 -10.48
CA GLN A 135 -3.75 -3.24 -11.11
C GLN A 135 -4.01 -2.04 -10.20
N LEU A 136 -2.95 -1.30 -9.88
CA LEU A 136 -3.01 -0.12 -9.03
C LEU A 136 -3.34 1.15 -9.83
N LEU A 137 -2.77 1.27 -11.02
CA LEU A 137 -2.88 2.46 -11.88
C LEU A 137 -2.92 2.03 -13.36
N ASP A 138 -3.74 2.71 -14.16
CA ASP A 138 -3.64 2.80 -15.61
C ASP A 138 -3.74 4.28 -16.02
N LEU A 139 -2.69 4.83 -16.62
CA LEU A 139 -2.66 6.21 -17.05
C LEU A 139 -2.12 6.30 -18.46
N GLU A 140 -2.87 6.92 -19.36
CA GLU A 140 -2.38 7.28 -20.68
C GLU A 140 -2.26 8.80 -20.79
N ALA A 141 -1.06 9.28 -21.11
CA ALA A 141 -0.74 10.69 -21.09
C ALA A 141 0.09 11.11 -22.32
N ILE A 142 -0.09 12.36 -22.74
CA ILE A 142 0.76 12.99 -23.75
C ILE A 142 2.01 13.56 -23.07
N ALA A 143 3.18 13.13 -23.52
CA ALA A 143 4.49 13.59 -23.03
C ALA A 143 5.27 14.27 -24.17
N LEU A 144 5.23 15.61 -24.20
CA LEU A 144 5.87 16.41 -25.27
C LEU A 144 7.39 16.26 -25.31
N ASN A 145 8.01 16.00 -24.16
CA ASN A 145 9.44 15.78 -23.98
C ASN A 145 9.76 14.32 -23.64
N GLY A 146 8.81 13.40 -23.83
CA GLY A 146 8.99 11.98 -23.53
C GLY A 146 9.06 11.66 -22.03
N LYS A 147 8.76 12.63 -21.16
CA LYS A 147 8.73 12.46 -19.71
C LYS A 147 7.29 12.32 -19.23
N LEU A 148 7.02 11.25 -18.48
CA LEU A 148 5.81 11.08 -17.69
C LEU A 148 6.20 11.03 -16.22
N GLN A 149 5.57 11.87 -15.40
CA GLN A 149 5.76 11.89 -13.96
C GLN A 149 4.41 11.77 -13.27
N VAL A 150 4.31 10.80 -12.36
CA VAL A 150 3.14 10.56 -11.51
C VAL A 150 3.61 10.34 -10.09
N GLN A 151 2.86 10.82 -9.10
CA GLN A 151 3.09 10.46 -7.70
C GLN A 151 2.00 9.49 -7.26
N GLN A 152 2.40 8.37 -6.65
CA GLN A 152 1.48 7.30 -6.27
C GLN A 152 1.90 6.72 -4.94
N VAL A 153 0.95 6.56 -4.01
CA VAL A 153 1.16 5.74 -2.81
C VAL A 153 1.22 4.28 -3.24
N LEU A 154 2.27 3.58 -2.84
CA LEU A 154 2.44 2.14 -3.04
C LEU A 154 1.96 1.42 -1.78
N PRO A 155 0.79 0.76 -1.79
CA PRO A 155 0.10 0.38 -0.56
C PRO A 155 0.71 -0.82 0.15
N ILE A 156 1.42 -1.69 -0.57
CA ILE A 156 1.93 -2.95 -0.02
C ILE A 156 3.42 -3.18 -0.33
N ARG A 157 4.10 -3.97 0.50
CA ARG A 157 5.47 -4.44 0.24
C ARG A 157 5.53 -5.40 -0.95
N GLY A 158 6.69 -5.51 -1.58
CA GLY A 158 6.99 -6.57 -2.56
C GLY A 158 7.42 -6.06 -3.93
N ASN A 159 7.43 -6.95 -4.92
CA ASN A 159 7.88 -6.68 -6.28
C ASN A 159 6.72 -6.23 -7.18
N TYR A 160 6.72 -4.96 -7.54
CA TYR A 160 5.77 -4.35 -8.47
C TYR A 160 6.21 -4.57 -9.91
N GLN A 161 5.23 -4.48 -10.82
CA GLN A 161 5.49 -4.43 -12.26
C GLN A 161 4.94 -3.12 -12.83
N LEU A 162 5.80 -2.33 -13.46
CA LEU A 162 5.43 -1.17 -14.24
C LEU A 162 5.52 -1.55 -15.73
N ILE A 163 4.37 -1.53 -16.41
CA ILE A 163 4.29 -1.72 -17.85
C ILE A 163 4.19 -0.34 -18.49
N VAL A 164 5.14 -0.03 -19.36
CA VAL A 164 5.16 1.24 -20.09
C VAL A 164 5.06 0.97 -21.58
N ASP A 165 4.01 1.50 -22.20
CA ASP A 165 3.86 1.52 -23.66
C ASP A 165 4.13 2.94 -24.16
N VAL A 166 5.03 3.08 -25.14
CA VAL A 166 5.37 4.37 -25.75
C VAL A 166 5.01 4.33 -27.23
N GLN A 167 4.22 5.31 -27.65
CA GLN A 167 3.75 5.47 -29.03
C GLN A 167 4.06 6.87 -29.54
N PRO A 168 4.46 7.05 -30.81
CA PRO A 168 4.60 8.38 -31.38
C PRO A 168 3.22 9.04 -31.54
N LEU A 169 3.07 10.32 -31.19
CA LEU A 169 1.79 11.02 -31.31
C LEU A 169 1.38 11.21 -32.79
N ASP A 170 2.35 11.27 -33.71
CA ASP A 170 2.14 11.37 -35.16
C ASP A 170 1.98 10.00 -35.86
N GLY A 171 2.12 8.90 -35.11
CA GLY A 171 2.00 7.52 -35.61
C GLY A 171 3.15 7.04 -36.50
N LYS A 172 4.18 7.87 -36.77
CA LYS A 172 5.18 7.59 -37.82
C LYS A 172 6.63 7.73 -37.37
N ALA A 173 6.91 8.44 -36.28
CA ALA A 173 8.29 8.71 -35.87
C ALA A 173 9.10 7.45 -35.48
N PHE A 174 8.46 6.45 -34.85
CA PHE A 174 9.09 5.19 -34.45
C PHE A 174 8.03 4.09 -34.21
N GLN A 175 8.46 2.83 -34.07
CA GLN A 175 7.56 1.73 -33.74
C GLN A 175 7.17 1.73 -32.26
N THR A 176 5.90 1.52 -31.96
CA THR A 176 5.40 1.35 -30.59
C THR A 176 6.26 0.37 -29.82
N THR A 177 6.70 0.77 -28.63
CA THR A 177 7.58 -0.03 -27.78
C THR A 177 6.96 -0.24 -26.41
N ARG A 178 7.08 -1.47 -25.91
CA ARG A 178 6.59 -1.89 -24.59
C ARG A 178 7.76 -2.37 -23.74
N GLN A 179 7.87 -1.85 -22.54
CA GLN A 179 8.87 -2.30 -21.56
C GLN A 179 8.18 -2.66 -20.24
N ILE A 180 8.60 -3.77 -19.65
CA ILE A 180 8.18 -4.21 -18.32
C ILE A 180 9.33 -3.93 -17.37
N ILE A 181 9.11 -3.11 -16.37
CA ILE A 181 10.09 -2.70 -15.37
C ILE A 181 9.64 -3.29 -14.02
N GLN A 182 10.51 -4.06 -13.39
CA GLN A 182 10.26 -4.60 -12.06
C GLN A 182 10.99 -3.76 -11.01
N PHE A 183 10.32 -3.47 -9.91
CA PHE A 183 10.93 -2.75 -8.79
C PHE A 183 10.36 -3.26 -7.47
N SER A 184 11.13 -3.12 -6.39
CA SER A 184 10.77 -3.67 -5.08
C SER A 184 10.54 -2.56 -4.07
N VAL A 185 9.47 -2.68 -3.29
CA VAL A 185 9.18 -1.82 -2.13
C VAL A 185 9.44 -2.63 -0.86
N PRO A 186 10.39 -2.21 0.00
CA PRO A 186 10.68 -2.91 1.23
C PRO A 186 9.52 -2.76 2.24
N GLU A 187 9.45 -3.70 3.19
CA GLU A 187 8.52 -3.58 4.31
C GLU A 187 9.05 -2.61 5.37
N ASN A 188 8.14 -2.02 6.15
CA ASN A 188 8.50 -1.17 7.28
C ASN A 188 9.15 -2.01 8.40
N PRO A 189 10.42 -1.72 8.79
CA PRO A 189 11.13 -2.49 9.82
C PRO A 189 10.44 -2.44 11.19
N VAL A 190 9.64 -1.41 11.46
CA VAL A 190 8.85 -1.30 12.70
C VAL A 190 7.86 -2.46 12.84
N LYS A 191 7.30 -2.98 11.74
CA LYS A 191 6.37 -4.11 11.78
C LYS A 191 7.07 -5.40 12.23
N TYR A 192 8.28 -5.67 11.73
CA TYR A 192 9.06 -6.83 12.18
C TYR A 192 9.43 -6.73 13.65
N ARG A 193 9.80 -5.54 14.12
CA ARG A 193 10.06 -5.30 15.55
C ARG A 193 8.82 -5.57 16.40
N ASN A 194 7.66 -5.04 16.00
CA ASN A 194 6.41 -5.23 16.72
C ASN A 194 5.99 -6.70 16.74
N PHE A 195 6.13 -7.40 15.61
CA PHE A 195 5.88 -8.85 15.52
C PHE A 195 6.81 -9.64 16.45
N ALA A 196 8.11 -9.34 16.46
CA ALA A 196 9.07 -10.04 17.33
C ALA A 196 8.73 -9.85 18.82
N ILE A 197 8.37 -8.63 19.23
CA ILE A 197 7.91 -8.34 20.60
C ILE A 197 6.68 -9.18 20.94
N LEU A 198 5.67 -9.17 20.07
CA LEU A 198 4.45 -9.97 20.27
C LEU A 198 4.77 -11.46 20.37
N ALA A 199 5.63 -11.98 19.51
CA ALA A 199 6.05 -13.38 19.52
C ALA A 199 6.75 -13.76 20.84
N VAL A 200 7.63 -12.91 21.37
CA VAL A 200 8.28 -13.12 22.67
C VAL A 200 7.25 -13.14 23.81
N ILE A 201 6.27 -12.24 23.79
CA ILE A 201 5.18 -12.22 24.80
C ILE A 201 4.38 -13.53 24.72
N LEU A 202 3.94 -13.94 23.53
CA LEU A 202 3.17 -15.17 23.33
C LEU A 202 3.94 -16.41 23.76
N LEU A 203 5.24 -16.49 23.42
CA LEU A 203 6.13 -17.56 23.90
C LEU A 203 6.23 -17.56 25.41
N GLY A 204 6.43 -16.39 26.05
CA GLY A 204 6.52 -16.25 27.49
C GLY A 204 5.24 -16.67 28.21
N VAL A 205 4.08 -16.27 27.69
CA VAL A 205 2.76 -16.69 28.19
C VAL A 205 2.57 -18.19 28.04
N GLY A 206 2.86 -18.75 26.86
CA GLY A 206 2.81 -20.19 26.60
C GLY A 206 3.70 -20.95 27.58
N LEU A 207 4.97 -20.56 27.68
CA LEU A 207 5.96 -21.16 28.58
C LEU A 207 5.52 -21.11 30.04
N GLY A 208 5.04 -19.96 30.51
CA GLY A 208 4.50 -19.81 31.86
C GLY A 208 3.31 -20.73 32.10
N GLY A 209 2.37 -20.81 31.15
CA GLY A 209 1.22 -21.72 31.21
C GLY A 209 1.64 -23.19 31.27
N GLY A 210 2.51 -23.61 30.36
CA GLY A 210 3.05 -24.98 30.34
C GLY A 210 3.80 -25.33 31.62
N TRP A 211 4.61 -24.41 32.15
CA TRP A 211 5.34 -24.61 33.40
C TRP A 211 4.41 -24.82 34.59
N VAL A 212 3.33 -24.02 34.71
CA VAL A 212 2.36 -24.15 35.80
C VAL A 212 1.57 -25.45 35.67
N ILE A 213 1.12 -25.81 34.47
CA ILE A 213 0.40 -27.06 34.21
C ILE A 213 1.29 -28.29 34.48
N GLY A 214 2.57 -28.22 34.10
CA GLY A 214 3.53 -29.31 34.31
C GLY A 214 3.88 -29.58 35.77
N LYS A 215 3.48 -28.72 36.72
CA LYS A 215 3.68 -28.94 38.15
C LYS A 215 2.73 -30.04 38.62
N ARG A 216 3.21 -31.29 38.66
CA ARG A 216 2.51 -32.42 39.29
C ARG A 216 2.18 -32.06 40.74
N GLN A 217 0.95 -31.69 41.00
CA GLN A 217 0.35 -31.65 42.33
C GLN A 217 -0.34 -32.98 42.55
N ILE A 218 -0.24 -33.51 43.77
CA ILE A 218 -0.99 -34.69 44.16
C ILE A 218 -2.47 -34.29 44.08
N VAL A 219 -3.17 -34.83 43.10
CA VAL A 219 -4.61 -34.63 42.93
C VAL A 219 -5.27 -35.29 44.14
N GLN A 220 -6.04 -34.53 44.92
CA GLN A 220 -6.71 -35.13 46.07
C GLN A 220 -7.76 -36.14 45.57
N PRO A 221 -7.97 -37.26 46.28
CA PRO A 221 -8.98 -38.26 45.89
C PRO A 221 -10.34 -37.58 45.69
N GLY A 222 -10.87 -37.64 44.46
CA GLY A 222 -12.14 -36.99 44.08
C GLY A 222 -12.01 -35.68 43.28
N GLU A 223 -10.80 -35.13 43.10
CA GLU A 223 -10.57 -33.98 42.23
C GLU A 223 -10.24 -34.39 40.79
N ILE A 224 -10.75 -33.65 39.80
CA ILE A 224 -10.53 -33.93 38.35
C ILE A 224 -9.25 -33.24 37.84
N ALA A 225 -8.84 -32.13 38.45
CA ALA A 225 -7.63 -31.39 38.10
C ALA A 225 -7.08 -30.60 39.31
N PRO A 226 -5.75 -30.34 39.36
CA PRO A 226 -5.16 -29.52 40.42
C PRO A 226 -5.78 -28.12 40.50
N GLN A 227 -5.94 -27.59 41.72
CA GLN A 227 -6.56 -26.27 41.97
C GLN A 227 -5.93 -25.14 41.15
N GLN A 228 -4.61 -25.18 40.94
CA GLN A 228 -3.89 -24.16 40.15
C GLN A 228 -4.27 -24.19 38.67
N VAL A 229 -4.47 -25.38 38.10
CA VAL A 229 -4.92 -25.55 36.71
C VAL A 229 -6.35 -25.02 36.58
N ARG A 230 -7.23 -25.30 37.55
CA ARG A 230 -8.62 -24.79 37.54
C ARG A 230 -8.67 -23.26 37.62
N LEU A 231 -7.83 -22.65 38.44
CA LEU A 231 -7.70 -21.18 38.55
C LEU A 231 -7.16 -20.56 37.25
N LEU A 232 -6.17 -21.18 36.62
CA LEU A 232 -5.65 -20.71 35.33
C LEU A 232 -6.69 -20.82 34.22
N LEU A 233 -7.40 -21.95 34.14
CA LEU A 233 -8.41 -22.19 33.11
C LEU A 233 -9.59 -21.22 33.26
N SER A 234 -10.07 -21.02 34.50
CA SER A 234 -11.13 -20.06 34.80
C SER A 234 -10.71 -18.61 34.53
N GLY A 235 -9.48 -18.23 34.91
CA GLY A 235 -8.92 -16.91 34.58
C GLY A 235 -8.78 -16.71 33.08
N GLY A 236 -8.29 -17.72 32.35
CA GLY A 236 -8.17 -17.70 30.89
C GLY A 236 -9.52 -17.57 30.19
N ILE A 237 -10.54 -18.28 30.67
CA ILE A 237 -11.92 -18.16 30.14
C ILE A 237 -12.46 -16.75 30.37
N LEU A 238 -12.29 -16.17 31.56
CA LEU A 238 -12.73 -14.79 31.83
C LEU A 238 -12.04 -13.77 30.93
N VAL A 239 -10.73 -13.92 30.72
CA VAL A 239 -9.97 -13.07 29.78
C VAL A 239 -10.48 -13.26 28.36
N ALA A 240 -10.71 -14.50 27.91
CA ALA A 240 -11.23 -14.76 26.57
C ALA A 240 -12.62 -14.15 26.35
N ILE A 241 -13.53 -14.29 27.32
CA ILE A 241 -14.86 -13.67 27.28
C ILE A 241 -14.75 -12.15 27.25
N ALA A 242 -13.92 -11.55 28.11
CA ALA A 242 -13.71 -10.10 28.13
C ALA A 242 -13.14 -9.60 26.79
N SER A 243 -12.16 -10.31 26.22
CA SER A 243 -11.61 -10.00 24.90
C SER A 243 -12.66 -10.11 23.79
N LEU A 244 -13.49 -11.16 23.80
CA LEU A 244 -14.58 -11.33 22.82
C LEU A 244 -15.62 -10.20 22.93
N LEU A 245 -15.98 -9.79 24.14
CA LEU A 245 -16.89 -8.66 24.37
C LEU A 245 -16.29 -7.35 23.84
N VAL A 246 -15.02 -7.07 24.13
CA VAL A 246 -14.33 -5.87 23.64
C VAL A 246 -14.27 -5.86 22.12
N VAL A 247 -13.97 -7.00 21.49
CA VAL A 247 -13.94 -7.13 20.02
C VAL A 247 -15.33 -6.92 19.42
N ASN A 248 -16.37 -7.53 20.00
CA ASN A 248 -17.74 -7.39 19.48
C ASN A 248 -18.27 -5.96 19.61
N ILE A 249 -18.04 -5.30 20.78
CA ILE A 249 -18.41 -3.90 21.00
C ILE A 249 -17.65 -2.98 20.02
N SER A 250 -16.36 -3.23 19.80
CA SER A 250 -15.55 -2.44 18.86
C SER A 250 -16.02 -2.61 17.41
N ALA A 251 -16.44 -3.81 17.01
CA ALA A 251 -16.96 -4.08 15.68
C ALA A 251 -18.31 -3.38 15.43
N GLU A 252 -19.23 -3.42 16.40
CA GLU A 252 -20.52 -2.73 16.31
C GLU A 252 -20.37 -1.20 16.33
N LEU A 253 -19.43 -0.65 17.12
CA LEU A 253 -19.15 0.79 17.09
C LEU A 253 -18.55 1.22 15.74
N ALA A 254 -17.71 0.39 15.13
CA ALA A 254 -17.14 0.69 13.82
C ALA A 254 -18.20 0.72 12.70
N GLU A 255 -19.23 -0.13 12.78
CA GLU A 255 -20.39 -0.08 11.85
C GLU A 255 -21.33 1.12 12.14
N SER A 256 -21.44 1.56 13.40
CA SER A 256 -22.32 2.69 13.76
C SER A 256 -21.84 4.06 13.25
N HIS A 257 -20.61 4.15 12.75
CA HIS A 257 -20.07 5.32 12.05
C HIS A 257 -20.33 5.29 10.53
N GLN A 258 -21.24 4.44 10.04
CA GLN A 258 -21.95 4.70 8.79
C GLN A 258 -22.78 5.97 8.96
N HIS A 259 -22.11 7.11 8.85
CA HIS A 259 -22.74 8.39 8.62
C HIS A 259 -23.67 8.20 7.44
N HIS A 260 -24.97 8.26 7.71
CA HIS A 260 -26.01 8.60 6.75
C HIS A 260 -25.65 9.97 6.16
N HIS A 261 -24.65 10.00 5.28
CA HIS A 261 -24.48 11.09 4.36
C HIS A 261 -25.63 10.94 3.39
N GLN A 262 -26.71 11.67 3.68
CA GLN A 262 -27.56 12.17 2.63
C GLN A 262 -26.63 12.65 1.53
N THR A 263 -26.64 11.90 0.42
CA THR A 263 -26.11 12.30 -0.88
C THR A 263 -26.79 13.60 -1.21
N THR A 264 -26.25 14.68 -0.66
CA THR A 264 -26.59 16.02 -1.04
C THR A 264 -25.97 16.09 -2.40
N HIS A 265 -26.79 15.79 -3.41
CA HIS A 265 -26.54 16.07 -4.79
C HIS A 265 -26.26 17.58 -4.86
N ASN A 266 -25.04 17.97 -4.55
CA ASN A 266 -24.49 19.28 -4.83
C ASN A 266 -24.25 19.31 -6.34
N GLN A 267 -25.34 19.24 -7.10
CA GLN A 267 -25.45 20.03 -8.30
C GLN A 267 -25.18 21.46 -7.85
N ALA A 268 -24.10 22.02 -8.36
CA ALA A 268 -23.59 23.34 -8.05
C ALA A 268 -24.68 24.40 -8.26
N LYS A 269 -25.48 24.65 -7.22
CA LYS A 269 -26.29 25.85 -7.09
C LYS A 269 -25.34 26.93 -6.58
N ASN A 270 -24.87 27.77 -7.49
CA ASN A 270 -24.00 28.94 -7.27
C ASN A 270 -22.48 28.70 -7.33
N GLN A 271 -21.98 27.81 -8.20
CA GLN A 271 -20.60 27.99 -8.67
C GLN A 271 -20.58 29.14 -9.69
N PRO A 272 -19.64 30.12 -9.57
CA PRO A 272 -19.45 31.14 -10.59
C PRO A 272 -19.25 30.46 -11.94
N SER A 273 -19.77 31.06 -13.01
CA SER A 273 -19.67 30.53 -14.37
C SER A 273 -18.20 30.23 -14.69
N LEU A 274 -17.85 28.94 -14.71
CA LEU A 274 -16.50 28.50 -15.02
C LEU A 274 -16.14 28.95 -16.44
N PRO A 275 -14.87 29.29 -16.71
CA PRO A 275 -14.45 29.74 -18.03
C PRO A 275 -14.58 28.63 -19.08
N LEU A 276 -14.54 27.36 -18.64
CA LEU A 276 -14.74 26.17 -19.46
C LEU A 276 -15.88 25.32 -18.88
N ASN A 277 -16.60 24.61 -19.74
CA ASN A 277 -17.49 23.56 -19.31
C ASN A 277 -16.67 22.30 -19.00
N VAL A 278 -16.79 21.83 -17.76
CA VAL A 278 -16.06 20.68 -17.25
C VAL A 278 -17.03 19.54 -17.00
N GLN A 279 -16.77 18.41 -17.65
CA GLN A 279 -17.52 17.19 -17.45
C GLN A 279 -16.64 16.14 -16.77
N TRP A 280 -17.07 15.67 -15.60
CA TRP A 280 -16.53 14.46 -14.99
C TRP A 280 -16.96 13.24 -15.82
N LEU A 281 -16.02 12.31 -16.02
CA LEU A 281 -16.22 11.05 -16.72
C LEU A 281 -15.81 9.92 -15.78
N GLY A 282 -16.57 8.81 -15.80
CA GLY A 282 -16.22 7.61 -15.04
C GLY A 282 -17.09 7.42 -13.80
N ASP A 283 -16.52 6.71 -12.83
CA ASP A 283 -17.21 6.22 -11.65
C ASP A 283 -17.33 7.34 -10.60
N ASP A 284 -18.44 7.31 -9.84
CA ASP A 284 -18.69 8.19 -8.69
C ASP A 284 -18.41 7.48 -7.35
N SER A 285 -18.35 6.14 -7.38
CA SER A 285 -18.03 5.30 -6.23
C SER A 285 -17.32 4.02 -6.68
N THR A 286 -16.64 3.37 -5.75
CA THR A 286 -15.91 2.12 -5.99
C THR A 286 -15.72 1.36 -4.68
N HIS A 287 -15.07 0.20 -4.71
CA HIS A 287 -14.71 -0.56 -3.50
C HIS A 287 -13.19 -0.82 -3.44
N VAL A 288 -12.68 -1.10 -2.24
CA VAL A 288 -11.26 -1.42 -2.03
C VAL A 288 -10.81 -2.53 -2.99
N GLY A 289 -9.69 -2.29 -3.68
CA GLY A 289 -9.14 -3.27 -4.63
C GLY A 289 -9.80 -3.31 -6.01
N GLN A 290 -10.86 -2.53 -6.26
CA GLN A 290 -11.39 -2.32 -7.61
C GLN A 290 -10.69 -1.17 -8.31
N LEU A 291 -10.52 -1.32 -9.61
CA LEU A 291 -9.97 -0.27 -10.47
C LEU A 291 -11.12 0.65 -10.89
N ALA A 292 -11.15 1.89 -10.37
CA ALA A 292 -12.14 2.89 -10.71
C ALA A 292 -11.69 3.69 -11.95
N VAL A 293 -12.61 3.95 -12.86
CA VAL A 293 -12.37 4.79 -14.04
C VAL A 293 -12.66 6.24 -13.67
N MET A 294 -11.73 7.13 -13.95
CA MET A 294 -11.89 8.56 -13.71
C MET A 294 -11.46 9.34 -14.94
N GLY A 295 -12.06 10.49 -15.14
CA GLY A 295 -11.75 11.30 -16.29
C GLY A 295 -12.37 12.68 -16.24
N VAL A 296 -11.78 13.56 -17.04
CA VAL A 296 -12.22 14.94 -17.17
C VAL A 296 -12.29 15.28 -18.65
N GLN A 297 -13.34 15.97 -19.06
CA GLN A 297 -13.50 16.52 -20.40
C GLN A 297 -13.74 18.03 -20.32
N LEU A 298 -12.98 18.77 -21.11
CA LEU A 298 -13.05 20.22 -21.19
C LEU A 298 -13.63 20.65 -22.53
N THR A 299 -14.71 21.43 -22.49
CA THR A 299 -15.33 22.04 -23.68
C THR A 299 -15.52 23.53 -23.49
N ASP A 300 -15.39 24.28 -24.59
CA ASP A 300 -15.68 25.71 -24.59
C ASP A 300 -17.21 25.91 -24.47
N PRO A 301 -17.70 26.71 -23.50
CA PRO A 301 -19.12 26.83 -23.23
C PRO A 301 -19.91 27.54 -24.35
N LYS A 302 -19.24 28.32 -25.20
CA LYS A 302 -19.89 29.06 -26.30
C LYS A 302 -19.97 28.22 -27.56
N THR A 303 -18.90 27.48 -27.85
CA THR A 303 -18.78 26.72 -29.11
C THR A 303 -19.13 25.24 -28.97
N GLY A 304 -19.09 24.70 -27.75
CA GLY A 304 -19.21 23.26 -27.47
C GLY A 304 -18.01 22.44 -27.95
N ILE A 305 -16.96 23.08 -28.46
CA ILE A 305 -15.77 22.41 -29.01
C ILE A 305 -14.82 22.05 -27.86
N ALA A 306 -14.20 20.88 -27.96
CA ALA A 306 -13.16 20.45 -27.02
C ALA A 306 -11.98 21.43 -26.97
N VAL A 307 -11.57 21.79 -25.76
CA VAL A 307 -10.40 22.66 -25.55
C VAL A 307 -9.15 21.79 -25.47
N LYS A 308 -8.23 22.03 -26.42
CA LYS A 308 -6.94 21.33 -26.51
C LYS A 308 -5.85 22.11 -25.78
N ASP A 309 -4.71 21.46 -25.56
CA ASP A 309 -3.52 22.08 -24.97
C ASP A 309 -3.78 22.72 -23.59
N VAL A 310 -4.52 22.01 -22.74
CA VAL A 310 -4.78 22.43 -21.37
C VAL A 310 -3.86 21.64 -20.43
N ASP A 311 -3.17 22.36 -19.57
CA ASP A 311 -2.37 21.78 -18.49
C ASP A 311 -3.33 21.39 -17.35
N LEU A 312 -3.36 20.11 -17.04
CA LEU A 312 -4.16 19.48 -15.99
C LEU A 312 -3.23 19.06 -14.85
N LYS A 313 -3.62 19.40 -13.62
CA LYS A 313 -3.00 18.88 -12.41
C LYS A 313 -4.08 18.20 -11.57
N ILE A 314 -3.94 16.90 -11.39
CA ILE A 314 -4.87 16.05 -10.65
C ILE A 314 -4.22 15.69 -9.33
N LYS A 315 -4.99 15.81 -8.25
CA LYS A 315 -4.60 15.39 -6.90
C LYS A 315 -5.74 14.59 -6.29
N ALA A 316 -5.49 13.36 -5.86
CA ALA A 316 -6.44 12.60 -5.05
C ALA A 316 -5.97 12.58 -3.60
N THR A 317 -6.88 12.90 -2.68
CA THR A 317 -6.61 13.02 -1.24
C THR A 317 -7.63 12.20 -0.46
N GLN A 318 -7.15 11.30 0.41
CA GLN A 318 -7.99 10.56 1.34
C GLN A 318 -8.58 11.53 2.37
N MET A 319 -9.90 11.55 2.52
CA MET A 319 -10.59 12.61 3.29
C MET A 319 -10.48 12.44 4.81
N GLU A 320 -10.20 11.23 5.31
CA GLU A 320 -10.12 10.97 6.76
C GLU A 320 -8.86 11.59 7.39
N HIS A 321 -7.72 11.53 6.69
CA HIS A 321 -6.42 11.98 7.22
C HIS A 321 -5.73 13.05 6.35
N ASP A 322 -6.44 13.62 5.37
CA ASP A 322 -5.88 14.57 4.38
C ASP A 322 -4.63 14.02 3.64
N GLN A 323 -4.60 12.70 3.44
CA GLN A 323 -3.44 12.04 2.87
C GLN A 323 -3.50 12.07 1.34
N THR A 324 -2.49 12.67 0.69
CA THR A 324 -2.39 12.65 -0.77
C THR A 324 -1.96 11.27 -1.26
N VAL A 325 -2.81 10.60 -2.04
CA VAL A 325 -2.56 9.23 -2.54
C VAL A 325 -2.10 9.19 -3.99
N PHE A 326 -2.48 10.20 -4.78
CA PHE A 326 -2.15 10.30 -6.20
C PHE A 326 -1.96 11.75 -6.63
N VAL A 327 -0.94 12.01 -7.45
CA VAL A 327 -0.74 13.30 -8.12
C VAL A 327 -0.30 13.06 -9.55
N TYR A 328 -0.92 13.75 -10.50
CA TYR A 328 -0.50 13.79 -11.89
C TYR A 328 -0.49 15.23 -12.39
N GLN A 329 0.48 15.56 -13.26
CA GLN A 329 0.49 16.81 -13.99
C GLN A 329 0.85 16.56 -15.45
N GLY A 330 0.02 17.03 -16.37
CA GLY A 330 0.28 16.89 -17.81
C GLY A 330 -0.84 17.46 -18.67
N LEU A 331 -0.89 17.06 -19.93
CA LEU A 331 -1.81 17.64 -20.92
C LEU A 331 -3.06 16.80 -21.11
N SER A 332 -4.17 17.47 -21.46
CA SER A 332 -5.33 16.82 -22.05
C SER A 332 -5.02 16.26 -23.45
N ASP A 333 -5.78 15.26 -23.89
CA ASP A 333 -5.70 14.70 -25.24
C ASP A 333 -6.26 15.66 -26.31
N VAL A 334 -6.27 15.19 -27.57
CA VAL A 334 -6.79 15.94 -28.72
C VAL A 334 -8.30 16.21 -28.65
N ASN A 335 -9.02 15.53 -27.76
CA ASN A 335 -10.45 15.68 -27.50
C ASN A 335 -10.71 16.49 -26.22
N GLY A 336 -9.68 17.12 -25.64
CA GLY A 336 -9.79 17.84 -24.37
C GLY A 336 -10.10 16.92 -23.20
N LYS A 337 -9.73 15.64 -23.30
CA LYS A 337 -9.98 14.60 -22.30
C LYS A 337 -8.71 14.14 -21.63
N LEU A 338 -8.82 13.75 -20.37
CA LEU A 338 -7.85 12.90 -19.71
C LEU A 338 -8.64 11.82 -18.98
N ILE A 339 -8.30 10.56 -19.23
CA ILE A 339 -8.92 9.40 -18.59
C ILE A 339 -7.79 8.60 -17.95
N TRP A 340 -7.99 8.21 -16.70
CA TRP A 340 -7.10 7.33 -15.98
C TRP A 340 -7.92 6.35 -15.16
N GLN A 341 -7.28 5.30 -14.71
CA GLN A 341 -7.89 4.31 -13.84
C GLN A 341 -7.01 4.15 -12.61
N GLN A 342 -7.61 4.13 -11.44
CA GLN A 342 -6.89 4.03 -10.17
C GLN A 342 -7.63 3.10 -9.23
N GLN A 343 -6.88 2.26 -8.54
CA GLN A 343 -7.40 1.47 -7.44
C GLN A 343 -7.17 2.20 -6.13
N PHE A 344 -8.20 2.21 -5.29
CA PHE A 344 -8.11 2.65 -3.91
C PHE A 344 -7.84 1.44 -3.00
N PHE A 345 -6.92 1.63 -2.06
CA PHE A 345 -6.45 0.55 -1.18
C PHE A 345 -7.02 0.64 0.23
N ASP A 346 -7.57 1.80 0.61
CA ASP A 346 -8.31 2.02 1.85
C ASP A 346 -9.81 2.23 1.55
N GLY A 347 -10.64 2.07 2.58
CA GLY A 347 -12.10 2.21 2.48
C GLY A 347 -12.61 3.59 2.85
N ALA A 348 -11.79 4.64 2.73
CA ALA A 348 -12.20 6.01 3.02
C ALA A 348 -12.58 6.75 1.72
N SER A 349 -13.53 7.68 1.81
CA SER A 349 -13.82 8.60 0.70
C SER A 349 -12.59 9.41 0.31
N HIS A 350 -12.47 9.67 -0.98
CA HIS A 350 -11.37 10.44 -1.57
C HIS A 350 -11.90 11.68 -2.27
N GLN A 351 -11.20 12.81 -2.09
CA GLN A 351 -11.43 14.02 -2.88
C GLN A 351 -10.42 14.06 -4.03
N VAL A 352 -10.94 14.06 -5.26
CA VAL A 352 -10.17 14.28 -6.49
C VAL A 352 -10.30 15.74 -6.90
N GLU A 353 -9.22 16.48 -6.73
CA GLU A 353 -9.08 17.88 -7.13
C GLU A 353 -8.38 17.97 -8.48
N VAL A 354 -8.95 18.76 -9.40
CA VAL A 354 -8.41 18.95 -10.74
C VAL A 354 -8.25 20.45 -10.99
N GLU A 355 -7.00 20.87 -11.05
CA GLU A 355 -6.60 22.22 -11.41
C GLU A 355 -6.38 22.28 -12.92
N VAL A 356 -7.03 23.24 -13.57
CA VAL A 356 -7.08 23.42 -15.01
C VAL A 356 -6.43 24.76 -15.35
N SER A 357 -5.39 24.74 -16.20
CA SER A 357 -4.65 25.94 -16.57
C SER A 357 -4.36 25.99 -18.08
N PRO A 358 -4.45 27.17 -18.74
CA PRO A 358 -4.10 27.25 -20.14
C PRO A 358 -2.60 27.10 -20.30
N LYS A 359 -2.17 26.29 -21.27
CA LYS A 359 -0.77 26.24 -21.66
C LYS A 359 -0.28 27.63 -22.07
N ARG A 360 0.98 27.96 -21.76
CA ARG A 360 1.57 29.28 -22.10
C ARG A 360 1.43 29.63 -23.58
N SER A 361 1.43 28.64 -24.47
CA SER A 361 1.26 28.78 -25.92
C SER A 361 -0.18 28.57 -26.42
N ALA A 362 -1.16 28.32 -25.55
CA ALA A 362 -2.55 28.09 -25.97
C ALA A 362 -3.18 29.36 -26.56
N ILE A 363 -3.97 29.17 -27.61
CA ILE A 363 -4.76 30.22 -28.29
C ILE A 363 -5.84 30.74 -27.33
N ASN A 364 -6.51 29.83 -26.63
CA ASN A 364 -7.53 30.15 -25.65
C ASN A 364 -6.86 30.51 -24.32
N LYS A 365 -6.97 31.77 -23.90
CA LYS A 365 -6.50 32.24 -22.61
C LYS A 365 -7.68 32.32 -21.64
N PHE A 366 -7.52 31.73 -20.46
CA PHE A 366 -8.47 31.81 -19.36
C PHE A 366 -7.70 31.82 -18.02
N GLN A 367 -8.33 32.26 -16.95
CA GLN A 367 -7.69 32.18 -15.62
C GLN A 367 -7.70 30.72 -15.15
N PRO A 368 -6.60 30.22 -14.56
CA PRO A 368 -6.60 28.90 -13.94
C PRO A 368 -7.74 28.76 -12.94
N PHE A 369 -8.34 27.58 -12.88
CA PHE A 369 -9.44 27.29 -11.96
C PHE A 369 -9.37 25.83 -11.53
N THR A 370 -10.02 25.54 -10.41
CA THR A 370 -10.02 24.21 -9.80
C THR A 370 -11.44 23.73 -9.57
N PHE A 371 -11.67 22.45 -9.74
CA PHE A 371 -12.89 21.78 -9.29
C PHE A 371 -12.54 20.48 -8.58
N SER A 372 -13.43 20.00 -7.72
CA SER A 372 -13.22 18.78 -6.96
C SER A 372 -14.42 17.86 -7.06
N LYS A 373 -14.16 16.56 -7.08
CA LYS A 373 -15.17 15.50 -7.03
C LYS A 373 -14.82 14.56 -5.88
N GLU A 374 -15.80 14.25 -5.04
CA GLU A 374 -15.68 13.18 -4.05
C GLU A 374 -15.98 11.84 -4.72
N ILE A 375 -15.16 10.84 -4.39
CA ILE A 375 -15.29 9.45 -4.80
C ILE A 375 -15.47 8.64 -3.52
N GLU A 376 -16.64 8.05 -3.36
CA GLU A 376 -16.94 7.16 -2.24
C GLU A 376 -16.24 5.81 -2.46
N VAL A 377 -15.50 5.34 -1.45
CA VAL A 377 -14.81 4.05 -1.50
C VAL A 377 -15.36 3.14 -0.42
N GLU A 378 -15.99 2.05 -0.81
CA GLU A 378 -16.49 1.06 0.13
C GLU A 378 -15.34 0.18 0.65
N GLY A 379 -15.15 0.18 1.98
CA GLY A 379 -14.19 -0.68 2.66
C GLY A 379 -14.59 -2.15 2.57
N ILE A 380 -13.65 -3.02 2.18
CA ILE A 380 -13.86 -4.47 2.20
C ILE A 380 -13.06 -5.10 3.33
N ALA A 381 -13.75 -5.89 4.15
CA ALA A 381 -13.13 -6.60 5.26
C ALA A 381 -12.10 -7.64 4.75
N PRO A 382 -10.95 -7.82 5.44
CA PRO A 382 -9.96 -8.81 5.03
C PRO A 382 -10.55 -10.23 4.94
N PRO A 383 -10.17 -11.05 3.94
CA PRO A 383 -10.71 -12.39 3.76
C PRO A 383 -10.55 -13.26 5.02
N LEU A 384 -11.55 -14.09 5.31
CA LEU A 384 -11.56 -14.97 6.50
C LEU A 384 -10.31 -15.86 6.55
N MET A 385 -9.87 -16.39 5.40
CA MET A 385 -8.69 -17.26 5.33
C MET A 385 -7.40 -16.57 5.78
N SER A 386 -7.18 -15.30 5.42
CA SER A 386 -6.01 -14.54 5.90
C SER A 386 -6.04 -14.39 7.42
N ARG A 387 -7.21 -14.13 8.00
CA ARG A 387 -7.38 -14.03 9.46
C ARG A 387 -7.09 -15.37 10.15
N LEU A 388 -7.59 -16.48 9.59
CA LEU A 388 -7.35 -17.83 10.13
C LEU A 388 -5.87 -18.22 10.07
N ILE A 389 -5.16 -17.85 9.00
CA ILE A 389 -3.72 -18.10 8.87
C ILE A 389 -2.94 -17.33 9.94
N SER A 390 -3.22 -16.04 10.13
CA SER A 390 -2.59 -15.24 11.20
C SER A 390 -2.87 -15.81 12.59
N LEU A 391 -4.13 -16.20 12.86
CA LEU A 391 -4.51 -16.87 14.11
C LEU A 391 -3.73 -18.18 14.30
N GLY A 392 -3.58 -18.96 13.24
CA GLY A 392 -2.77 -20.19 13.23
C GLY A 392 -1.33 -19.95 13.64
N TYR A 393 -0.67 -18.92 13.09
CA TYR A 393 0.70 -18.56 13.45
C TYR A 393 0.82 -18.15 14.93
N PHE A 394 -0.05 -17.27 15.41
CA PHE A 394 -0.01 -16.83 16.82
C PHE A 394 -0.28 -17.98 17.79
N THR A 395 -1.22 -18.86 17.45
CA THR A 395 -1.51 -20.06 18.22
C THR A 395 -0.32 -21.02 18.23
N ALA A 396 0.33 -21.24 17.09
CA ALA A 396 1.51 -22.10 16.99
C ALA A 396 2.65 -21.59 17.89
N ILE A 397 2.93 -20.29 17.89
CA ILE A 397 3.94 -19.66 18.77
C ILE A 397 3.60 -19.93 20.23
N LEU A 398 2.35 -19.74 20.65
CA LEU A 398 1.91 -19.99 22.01
C LEU A 398 2.04 -21.48 22.39
N VAL A 399 1.61 -22.40 21.51
CA VAL A 399 1.71 -23.85 21.73
C VAL A 399 3.16 -24.30 21.87
N VAL A 400 4.07 -23.78 21.05
CA VAL A 400 5.51 -24.04 21.18
C VAL A 400 6.00 -23.59 22.56
N GLY A 401 5.63 -22.39 23.01
CA GLY A 401 5.95 -21.93 24.36
C GLY A 401 5.44 -22.90 25.44
N LEU A 402 4.17 -23.32 25.33
CA LEU A 402 3.53 -24.26 26.27
C LEU A 402 4.25 -25.62 26.32
N LEU A 403 4.58 -26.20 25.16
CA LEU A 403 5.30 -27.46 25.08
C LEU A 403 6.70 -27.35 25.71
N LEU A 404 7.42 -26.25 25.47
CA LEU A 404 8.70 -25.98 26.12
C LEU A 404 8.56 -25.87 27.65
N GLY A 405 7.53 -25.15 28.13
CA GLY A 405 7.24 -25.03 29.57
C GLY A 405 6.96 -26.38 30.23
N LEU A 406 6.19 -27.26 29.57
CA LEU A 406 5.94 -28.63 30.01
C LEU A 406 7.22 -29.47 30.01
N TRP A 407 8.00 -29.41 28.93
CA TRP A 407 9.21 -30.20 28.75
C TRP A 407 10.29 -29.85 29.79
N LEU A 408 10.58 -28.56 29.99
CA LEU A 408 11.53 -28.09 30.99
C LEU A 408 11.19 -28.52 32.41
N ARG A 409 9.91 -28.81 32.68
CA ARG A 409 9.46 -29.34 33.97
C ARG A 409 9.54 -30.85 34.07
N GLY A 410 9.33 -31.57 32.95
CA GLY A 410 9.37 -33.03 32.88
C GLY A 410 10.76 -33.63 33.14
N ASP A 411 11.81 -33.01 32.60
CA ASP A 411 13.18 -33.57 32.63
C ASP A 411 13.83 -33.60 34.01
N ARG A 412 13.34 -32.83 34.99
CA ARG A 412 13.88 -32.83 36.36
C ARG A 412 13.54 -34.09 37.16
N ILE A 413 12.74 -35.02 36.61
CA ILE A 413 12.25 -36.21 37.34
C ILE A 413 13.15 -37.43 37.12
N LEU A 414 13.78 -37.57 35.95
CA LEU A 414 14.61 -38.74 35.64
C LEU A 414 15.93 -38.81 36.43
N VAL A 415 16.35 -37.71 37.08
CA VAL A 415 17.59 -37.65 37.87
C VAL A 415 17.38 -38.04 39.35
N SER A 416 16.14 -38.23 39.83
CA SER A 416 15.89 -38.55 41.25
C SER A 416 15.78 -40.04 41.61
N LEU A 417 16.00 -40.94 40.64
CA LEU A 417 16.06 -42.39 40.89
C LEU A 417 17.52 -42.85 40.99
N GLN A 418 18.30 -42.29 41.92
CA GLN A 418 19.48 -43.03 42.40
C GLN A 418 19.03 -44.04 43.45
N PRO A 419 19.39 -45.33 43.32
CA PRO A 419 19.12 -46.32 44.35
C PRO A 419 19.85 -45.91 45.62
N VAL A 420 19.12 -45.87 46.73
CA VAL A 420 19.73 -45.83 48.06
C VAL A 420 20.40 -47.18 48.26
N ASP A 421 21.72 -47.21 48.11
CA ASP A 421 22.52 -48.37 48.50
C ASP A 421 22.29 -48.67 49.99
N LYS A 422 21.98 -49.92 50.29
CA LYS A 422 21.80 -50.47 51.63
C LYS A 422 23.12 -50.95 52.21
#